data_AF-A0A090UYA7-F1
#
_entry.id   AF-A0A090UYA7-F1
#
_cell.length_a   1.000
_cell.length_b   1.000
_cell.length_c   1.000
_cell.angle_alpha   90.00
_cell.angle_beta   90.00
_cell.angle_gamma   90.00
#
_symmetry.space_group_name_H-M   'P 1'
#
loop_
_entity.id
_entity.type
_entity.pdbx_description
1 polymer ?
#
loop_
_entity_poly.entity_id
_entity_poly.type
_entity_poly.pdbx_seq_one_letter_code
_entity_poly.pdbx_strand_id
1 'polypeptide(L)' 'MLSIQLGDVSQISADTKALYNVIGFKPQISLKDGIKNFADFYRRFMKFDRIVYN' A
#
# COMPACT_ATOMS: atom_id res chain seq x y z
N MET A 1 -15.29 -7.87 7.59
CA MET A 1 -13.80 -7.89 7.59
C MET A 1 -13.36 -9.34 7.46
N LEU A 2 -12.27 -9.61 6.76
CA LEU A 2 -11.68 -10.95 6.73
C LEU A 2 -11.13 -11.31 8.12
N SER A 3 -11.21 -12.58 8.48
CA SER A 3 -10.60 -13.12 9.71
C SER A 3 -9.08 -13.14 9.59
N ILE A 4 -8.41 -13.01 10.74
CA ILE A 4 -6.96 -13.18 10.84
C ILE A 4 -6.56 -14.60 10.38
N GLN A 5 -5.53 -14.69 9.54
CA GLN A 5 -5.02 -15.97 9.05
C GLN A 5 -3.98 -16.52 10.01
N LEU A 6 -3.74 -17.84 9.93
CA LEU A 6 -2.69 -18.48 10.72
C LEU A 6 -1.33 -17.95 10.26
N GLY A 7 -0.59 -17.32 11.17
CA GLY A 7 0.70 -16.70 10.90
C GLY A 7 0.67 -15.17 10.81
N ASP A 8 -0.51 -14.55 10.82
CA ASP A 8 -0.63 -13.10 10.90
C ASP A 8 -0.21 -12.58 12.29
N VAL A 9 0.43 -11.42 12.30
CA VAL A 9 0.69 -10.65 13.52
C VAL A 9 -0.42 -9.62 13.69
N SER A 10 -1.02 -9.55 14.88
CA SER A 10 -2.18 -8.70 15.16
C SER A 10 -1.91 -7.19 14.99
N GLN A 11 -0.67 -6.76 15.24
CA GLN A 11 -0.25 -5.37 15.08
C GLN A 11 1.25 -5.29 14.77
N ILE A 12 1.60 -4.39 13.86
CA ILE A 12 2.99 -4.09 13.52
C ILE A 12 3.16 -2.56 13.52
N SER A 13 4.26 -2.10 14.11
CA SER A 13 4.67 -0.69 14.10
C SER A 13 6.18 -0.62 13.89
N ALA A 14 6.64 0.40 13.16
CA ALA A 14 8.05 0.62 12.89
C ALA A 14 8.52 1.92 13.56
N ASP A 15 9.55 1.83 14.41
CA ASP A 15 10.25 3.02 14.91
C ASP A 15 11.16 3.58 13.81
N THR A 16 10.81 4.76 13.33
CA THR A 16 11.52 5.45 12.23
C THR A 16 12.37 6.62 12.71
N LYS A 17 12.53 6.81 14.03
CA LYS A 17 13.24 7.95 14.61
C LYS A 17 14.70 8.02 14.16
N ALA A 18 15.39 6.88 14.14
CA ALA A 18 16.78 6.82 13.67
C ALA A 18 16.89 7.22 12.19
N LEU A 19 16.02 6.69 11.34
CA LEU A 19 15.99 7.00 9.90
C LEU A 19 15.67 8.48 9.64
N TYR A 20 14.72 9.04 10.39
CA TYR A 20 14.43 10.47 10.34
C TYR A 20 15.64 11.33 10.73
N ASN A 21 16.38 10.97 11.79
CA ASN A 21 17.51 11.77 12.24
C ASN A 21 18.68 11.78 11.24
N VAL A 22 18.89 10.69 10.49
CA VAL A 22 20.00 10.59 9.54
C VAL A 22 19.70 11.32 8.23
N ILE A 23 18.49 11.20 7.70
CA ILE A 23 18.16 11.68 6.35
C ILE A 23 16.89 12.53 6.26
N GLY A 24 16.23 12.84 7.38
CA GLY A 24 14.96 13.57 7.40
C GLY A 24 13.77 12.77 6.85
N PHE A 25 13.87 11.44 6.78
CA PHE A 25 12.82 10.59 6.19
C PHE A 25 11.48 10.75 6.91
N LYS A 26 10.44 11.05 6.12
CA LYS A 26 9.04 11.03 6.53
C LYS A 26 8.20 10.47 5.38
N PRO A 27 7.22 9.59 5.64
CA PRO A 27 6.26 9.19 4.61
C PRO A 27 5.53 10.42 4.07
N GLN A 28 5.55 10.60 2.74
CA GLN A 28 4.94 11.76 2.08
C GLN A 28 3.56 11.44 1.49
N ILE A 29 3.26 10.16 1.28
CA ILE A 29 2.03 9.71 0.64
C ILE A 29 1.05 9.25 1.72
N SER A 30 -0.18 9.79 1.68
CA SER A 30 -1.24 9.36 2.58
C SER A 30 -1.68 7.92 2.27
N LEU A 31 -2.27 7.23 3.24
CA LEU A 31 -2.80 5.89 3.02
C LEU A 31 -3.85 5.88 1.88
N LYS A 32 -4.72 6.89 1.84
CA LYS A 32 -5.77 7.03 0.83
C LYS A 32 -5.19 7.11 -0.59
N ASP A 33 -4.17 7.95 -0.76
CA ASP A 33 -3.54 8.16 -2.06
C ASP A 33 -2.74 6.92 -2.49
N GLY A 34 -2.02 6.31 -1.55
CA GLY A 34 -1.28 5.07 -1.78
C GLY A 34 -2.18 3.92 -2.24
N ILE A 35 -3.30 3.69 -1.56
CA ILE A 35 -4.29 2.66 -1.93
C ILE A 35 -4.86 2.94 -3.33
N LYS A 36 -5.25 4.19 -3.62
CA LYS A 36 -5.78 4.56 -4.93
C LYS A 36 -4.75 4.28 -6.04
N ASN A 37 -3.51 4.76 -5.86
CA ASN A 37 -2.45 4.61 -6.85
C ASN A 37 -2.12 3.14 -7.09
N PHE A 38 -2.09 2.31 -6.04
CA PHE A 38 -1.88 0.87 -6.16
C PHE A 38 -3.02 0.18 -6.91
N ALA A 39 -4.28 0.48 -6.57
CA ALA A 39 -5.44 -0.10 -7.24
C ALA A 39 -5.46 0.27 -8.74
N ASP A 40 -5.20 1.53 -9.07
CA ASP A 40 -5.12 2.02 -10.45
C ASP A 40 -3.99 1.32 -11.22
N PHE A 41 -2.81 1.16 -10.61
CA PHE A 41 -1.71 0.39 -11.19
C PHE A 41 -2.11 -1.07 -11.43
N TYR A 42 -2.70 -1.73 -10.43
CA TYR A 42 -3.07 -3.13 -10.51
C TYR A 42 -4.11 -3.40 -11.60
N ARG A 43 -5.11 -2.52 -11.73
CA ARG A 43 -6.12 -2.57 -12.79
C ARG A 43 -5.50 -2.53 -14.19
N ARG A 44 -4.57 -1.58 -14.41
CA ARG A 44 -3.83 -1.46 -15.67
C ARG A 44 -2.93 -2.67 -15.93
N PHE A 45 -2.23 -3.15 -14.91
CA PHE A 45 -1.32 -4.30 -15.01
C PHE A 45 -2.06 -5.57 -15.45
N MET A 46 -3.24 -5.83 -14.87
CA MET A 46 -4.11 -6.94 -15.24
C MET A 46 -4.91 -6.70 -16.54
N LYS A 47 -4.69 -5.56 -17.22
CA LYS A 47 -5.43 -5.15 -18.43
C LYS A 47 -6.96 -5.15 -18.23
N PHE A 48 -7.47 -4.97 -17.01
CA PHE A 48 -8.91 -4.88 -16.75
C PHE A 48 -9.56 -3.77 -17.59
N ASP A 49 -8.82 -2.69 -17.84
CA ASP A 49 -9.30 -1.55 -18.62
C ASP A 49 -9.22 -1.78 -20.15
N ARG A 50 -8.74 -2.95 -20.63
CA ARG A 50 -8.74 -3.34 -22.07
C ARG A 50 -9.90 -4.27 -22.45
N ILE A 51 -10.70 -4.73 -21.50
CA ILE A 51 -11.88 -5.55 -21.78
C ILE A 51 -13.06 -4.62 -22.04
N VAL A 52 -13.02 -3.90 -23.16
CA VAL A 52 -14.22 -3.36 -23.78
C VAL A 52 -14.53 -4.33 -24.92
N TYR A 53 -15.54 -5.17 -24.73
CA TYR A 53 -16.09 -5.97 -25.82
C TYR A 53 -16.65 -5.00 -26.87
N ASN A 54 -16.15 -5.12 -28.10
CA ASN A 54 -16.87 -4.66 -29.30
C ASN A 54 -18.13 -5.51 -29.49
#